data_AF-A0A7J7SKD3-F1
#
_entry.id   AF-A0A7J7SKD3-F1
#
_cell.length_a   1.000
_cell.length_b   1.000
_cell.length_c   1.000
_cell.angle_alpha   90.00
_cell.angle_beta   90.00
_cell.angle_gamma   90.00
#
_symmetry.space_group_name_H-M   'P 1'
#
loop_
_entity.id
_entity.type
_entity.pdbx_description
1 polymer ?
#
loop_
_entity_poly.entity_id
_entity_poly.type
_entity_poly.pdbx_seq_one_letter_code
_entity_poly.pdbx_strand_id
1 'polypeptide(L)'
;MGFSLLLQLLLVQTCIRASWGLQCVLCDITGSCQVKECAPDQNLCRTTAIHTWQESEDLELVERGCAHPEKTNRTMSYRTGVKIITLTEAVCESDLCNRPKPGRVVTFPRSRYLECVSCASSDLSCERGLDRSLQCRSPGEECLDMVTHHSLEGNPGDERHSRGCGNLPGCPGPTGFHNNHTFHFLRCCNTTKCNTGPELGNQSYIVRGCATPSWCQGLHVAEAFRLTHFDVSCCIGNRCNDPMLDIQPRRGGAPRPGPDHLSFTIGTLLVTARLWGGTLLCT
;
A
#
# COMPACT_ATOMS: atom_id res chain seq x y z
N MET A 1 -16.51 30.56 -54.44
CA MET A 1 -15.37 29.65 -54.20
C MET A 1 -14.61 29.92 -52.90
N GLY A 2 -14.72 31.08 -52.23
CA GLY A 2 -14.02 31.36 -50.96
C GLY A 2 -14.63 30.74 -49.68
N PHE A 3 -15.95 30.52 -49.66
CA PHE A 3 -16.66 29.97 -48.48
C PHE A 3 -16.32 28.50 -48.19
N SER A 4 -16.00 27.72 -49.23
CA SER A 4 -15.64 26.29 -49.09
C SER A 4 -14.24 26.10 -48.50
N LEU A 5 -13.31 27.03 -48.75
CA LEU A 5 -11.97 26.97 -48.17
C LEU A 5 -11.99 27.36 -46.69
N LEU A 6 -12.79 28.38 -46.32
CA LEU A 6 -12.91 28.82 -44.93
C LEU A 6 -13.53 27.73 -44.03
N LEU A 7 -14.54 27.01 -44.54
CA LEU A 7 -15.19 25.91 -43.84
C LEU A 7 -14.23 24.71 -43.66
N GLN A 8 -13.38 24.43 -44.64
CA GLN A 8 -12.34 23.40 -44.54
C GLN A 8 -11.23 23.77 -43.54
N LEU A 9 -10.81 25.04 -43.47
CA LEU A 9 -9.87 25.51 -42.45
C LEU A 9 -10.45 25.44 -41.03
N LEU A 10 -11.74 25.76 -40.87
CA LEU A 10 -12.45 25.64 -39.58
C LEU A 10 -12.61 24.17 -39.15
N LEU A 11 -12.90 23.26 -40.08
CA LEU A 11 -12.98 21.81 -39.80
C LEU A 11 -11.62 21.21 -39.40
N VAL A 12 -10.53 21.67 -40.03
CA VAL A 12 -9.16 21.27 -39.65
C VAL A 12 -8.79 21.82 -38.27
N GLN A 13 -9.24 23.01 -37.88
CA GLN A 13 -9.03 23.55 -36.53
C GLN A 13 -9.85 22.82 -35.45
N THR A 14 -11.01 22.23 -35.79
CA THR A 14 -11.81 21.44 -34.83
C THR A 14 -11.27 20.02 -34.59
N CYS A 15 -10.41 19.51 -35.48
CA CYS A 15 -9.82 18.16 -35.37
C CYS A 15 -8.42 18.14 -34.73
N ILE A 16 -7.85 19.28 -34.32
CA ILE A 16 -6.51 19.36 -33.69
C ILE A 16 -6.61 19.68 -32.17
N ARG A 17 -7.70 19.29 -31.50
CA ARG A 17 -7.54 18.81 -30.13
C ARG A 17 -7.25 17.32 -30.21
N ALA A 18 -6.05 17.00 -30.69
CA ALA A 18 -5.37 15.82 -30.16
C ALA A 18 -5.49 15.94 -28.64
N SER A 19 -6.01 14.94 -27.97
CA SER A 19 -5.96 14.88 -26.51
C SER A 19 -4.47 14.87 -26.15
N TRP A 20 -3.91 16.04 -25.82
CA TRP A 20 -2.55 16.11 -25.30
C TRP A 20 -2.58 15.32 -23.99
N GLY A 21 -1.83 14.23 -23.93
CA GLY A 21 -1.69 13.46 -22.71
C GLY A 21 -1.00 14.31 -21.64
N LEU A 22 -1.32 14.05 -20.38
CA LEU A 22 -0.67 14.71 -19.25
C LEU A 22 0.86 14.57 -19.38
N GLN A 23 1.60 15.66 -19.23
CA GLN A 23 3.06 15.63 -19.21
C GLN A 23 3.59 15.65 -17.78
N CYS A 24 4.51 14.73 -17.44
CA CYS A 24 5.13 14.68 -16.12
C CYS A 24 6.66 14.64 -16.22
N VAL A 25 7.34 15.07 -15.16
CA VAL A 25 8.77 14.82 -14.99
C VAL A 25 8.94 13.38 -14.51
N LEU A 26 9.76 12.60 -15.21
CA LEU A 26 10.24 11.29 -14.80
C LEU A 26 11.67 11.42 -14.31
N CYS A 27 11.94 11.03 -13.08
CA CYS A 27 13.28 11.01 -12.51
C CYS A 27 13.58 9.62 -11.96
N ASP A 28 14.73 9.06 -12.32
CA ASP A 28 15.27 7.89 -11.62
C ASP A 28 15.91 8.29 -10.28
N ILE A 29 16.27 7.28 -9.48
CA ILE A 29 16.88 7.45 -8.16
C ILE A 29 18.28 8.09 -8.25
N THR A 30 18.92 8.04 -9.43
CA THR A 30 20.25 8.65 -9.68
C THR A 30 20.16 10.16 -9.95
N GLY A 31 18.94 10.69 -10.12
CA GLY A 31 18.68 12.10 -10.35
C GLY A 31 18.57 12.50 -11.82
N SER A 32 18.61 11.54 -12.76
CA SER A 32 18.40 11.81 -14.18
C SER A 32 16.92 12.04 -14.44
N CYS A 33 16.56 13.23 -14.95
CA CYS A 33 15.17 13.62 -15.15
C CYS A 33 14.86 13.96 -16.61
N GLN A 34 13.70 13.51 -17.10
CA GLN A 34 13.17 13.83 -18.43
C GLN A 34 11.69 14.17 -18.35
N VAL A 35 11.20 14.98 -19.29
CA VAL A 35 9.75 15.19 -19.46
C VAL A 35 9.21 14.12 -20.39
N LYS A 36 8.13 13.44 -20.00
CA LYS A 36 7.41 12.50 -20.86
C LYS A 36 5.90 12.72 -20.79
N GLU A 37 5.25 12.44 -21.90
CA GLU A 37 3.80 12.30 -21.99
C GLU A 37 3.38 10.98 -21.34
N CYS A 38 2.37 11.03 -20.48
CA CYS A 38 1.83 9.88 -19.77
C CYS A 38 0.93 9.05 -20.68
N ALA A 39 0.78 7.76 -20.35
CA ALA A 39 -0.15 6.89 -21.03
C ALA A 39 -1.61 7.35 -20.81
N PRO A 40 -2.56 7.03 -21.70
CA PRO A 40 -3.95 7.49 -21.59
C PRO A 40 -4.67 7.08 -20.29
N ASP A 41 -4.23 5.99 -19.66
CA ASP A 41 -4.72 5.46 -18.38
C ASP A 41 -3.99 6.03 -17.15
N GLN A 42 -3.06 6.98 -17.37
CA GLN A 42 -2.27 7.63 -16.34
C GLN A 42 -2.49 9.15 -16.39
N ASN A 43 -3.42 9.63 -15.58
CA ASN A 43 -3.83 11.04 -15.52
C ASN A 43 -3.30 11.77 -14.27
N LEU A 44 -2.32 11.21 -13.57
CA LEU A 44 -1.63 11.85 -12.44
C LEU A 44 -0.11 11.88 -12.65
N CYS A 45 0.55 12.92 -12.14
CA CYS A 45 1.98 12.89 -11.85
C CYS A 45 2.20 12.48 -10.40
N ARG A 46 3.23 11.66 -10.13
CA ARG A 46 3.67 11.30 -8.78
C ARG A 46 5.07 11.82 -8.46
N THR A 47 5.31 12.04 -7.17
CA THR A 47 6.62 12.20 -6.55
C THR A 47 6.69 11.26 -5.35
N THR A 48 7.62 10.33 -5.36
CA THR A 48 7.87 9.39 -4.26
C THR A 48 9.21 9.74 -3.63
N ALA A 49 9.24 9.98 -2.32
CA ALA A 49 10.43 10.37 -1.59
C ALA A 49 10.66 9.46 -0.38
N ILE A 50 11.91 9.06 -0.18
CA ILE A 50 12.39 8.36 1.01
C ILE A 50 13.37 9.28 1.71
N HIS A 51 13.05 9.68 2.93
CA HIS A 51 13.90 10.52 3.76
C HIS A 51 14.39 9.70 4.96
N THR A 52 15.70 9.54 5.10
CA THR A 52 16.32 8.88 6.24
C THR A 52 17.02 9.93 7.10
N TRP A 53 16.56 10.09 8.33
CA TRP A 53 17.12 11.00 9.32
C TRP A 53 17.97 10.23 10.34
N GLN A 54 19.24 10.56 10.48
CA GLN A 54 20.15 10.02 11.50
C GLN A 54 21.08 11.11 12.04
N GLU A 55 20.99 11.45 13.33
CA GLU A 55 21.99 12.28 14.03
C GLU A 55 22.53 13.49 13.23
N SER A 56 21.64 14.24 12.55
CA SER A 56 21.91 15.41 11.67
C SER A 56 22.37 15.14 10.23
N GLU A 57 22.50 13.89 9.82
CA GLU A 57 22.61 13.50 8.42
C GLU A 57 21.21 13.18 7.85
N ASP A 58 20.87 13.88 6.77
CA ASP A 58 19.62 13.71 6.04
C ASP A 58 19.92 13.18 4.64
N LEU A 59 19.47 11.96 4.37
CA LEU A 59 19.51 11.35 3.05
C LEU A 59 18.11 11.36 2.45
N GLU A 60 17.97 12.00 1.28
CA GLU A 60 16.71 12.06 0.54
C GLU A 60 16.89 11.38 -0.83
N LEU A 61 16.07 10.36 -1.09
CA LEU A 61 15.95 9.71 -2.39
C LEU A 61 14.60 10.08 -3.00
N VAL A 62 14.57 10.60 -4.22
CA VAL A 62 13.34 11.06 -4.86
C VAL A 62 13.19 10.44 -6.25
N GLU A 63 12.06 9.78 -6.47
CA GLU A 63 11.62 9.27 -7.77
C GLU A 63 10.40 10.07 -8.24
N ARG A 64 10.26 10.28 -9.54
CA ARG A 64 9.11 10.98 -10.13
C ARG A 64 8.61 10.26 -11.37
N GLY A 65 7.32 10.36 -11.65
CA GLY A 65 6.77 9.84 -12.90
C GLY A 65 5.27 10.00 -13.05
N CYS A 66 4.69 9.26 -14.01
CA CYS A 66 3.25 9.17 -14.21
C CYS A 66 2.62 8.16 -13.22
N ALA A 67 1.32 8.31 -12.96
CA ALA A 67 0.56 7.51 -12.03
C ALA A 67 -0.90 7.35 -12.49
N HIS A 68 -1.52 6.24 -12.06
CA HIS A 68 -2.94 5.96 -12.28
C HIS A 68 -3.83 6.77 -11.31
N PRO A 69 -5.09 7.07 -11.69
CA PRO A 69 -6.00 7.92 -10.91
C PRO A 69 -6.29 7.42 -9.49
N GLU A 70 -6.13 6.13 -9.21
CA GLU A 70 -6.40 5.56 -7.88
C GLU A 70 -5.31 5.91 -6.86
N LYS A 71 -4.19 6.49 -7.30
CA LYS A 71 -3.10 6.91 -6.41
C LYS A 71 -3.50 8.16 -5.63
N THR A 72 -3.17 8.17 -4.35
CA THR A 72 -3.46 9.28 -3.43
C THR A 72 -2.18 9.76 -2.74
N ASN A 73 -2.25 10.95 -2.15
CA ASN A 73 -1.22 11.41 -1.22
C ASN A 73 -1.15 10.45 -0.03
N ARG A 74 0.07 10.08 0.38
CA ARG A 74 0.30 9.22 1.53
C ARG A 74 1.66 9.44 2.17
N THR A 75 1.73 9.20 3.47
CA THR A 75 2.96 9.27 4.26
C THR A 75 3.05 8.10 5.22
N MET A 76 4.28 7.69 5.51
CA MET A 76 4.57 6.72 6.56
C MET A 76 5.95 7.00 7.15
N SER A 77 6.03 7.12 8.47
CA SER A 77 7.27 7.37 9.20
C SER A 77 7.44 6.32 10.30
N TYR A 78 8.60 5.70 10.39
CA TYR A 78 8.92 4.70 11.41
C TYR A 78 10.39 4.74 11.83
N ARG A 79 10.71 4.11 12.96
CA ARG A 79 12.05 3.99 13.52
C ARG A 79 12.66 2.64 13.19
N THR A 80 13.93 2.65 12.81
CA THR A 80 14.80 1.47 12.74
C THR A 80 16.10 1.81 13.45
N GLY A 81 16.31 1.23 14.63
CA GLY A 81 17.36 1.59 15.56
C GLY A 81 17.31 3.07 15.95
N VAL A 82 18.35 3.82 15.57
CA VAL A 82 18.47 5.28 15.79
C VAL A 82 17.93 6.12 14.63
N LYS A 83 17.65 5.49 13.48
CA LYS A 83 17.20 6.18 12.27
C LYS A 83 15.69 6.38 12.28
N ILE A 84 15.23 7.45 11.64
CA ILE A 84 13.82 7.64 11.28
C ILE A 84 13.72 7.61 9.76
N ILE A 85 12.95 6.66 9.23
CA ILE A 85 12.65 6.55 7.82
C ILE A 85 11.27 7.17 7.59
N THR A 86 11.17 8.08 6.63
CA THR A 86 9.92 8.72 6.20
C THR A 86 9.71 8.48 4.72
N LEU A 87 8.64 7.78 4.38
CA LEU A 87 8.15 7.52 3.03
C LEU A 87 7.03 8.53 2.74
N THR A 88 7.11 9.19 1.59
CA THR A 88 6.06 10.12 1.15
C THR A 88 5.78 9.91 -0.33
N GLU A 89 4.50 9.80 -0.69
CA GLU A 89 4.04 9.85 -2.08
C GLU A 89 3.05 10.99 -2.22
N ALA A 90 3.32 11.90 -3.15
CA ALA A 90 2.44 13.01 -3.49
C ALA A 90 2.02 12.92 -4.95
N VAL A 91 0.74 13.18 -5.24
CA VAL A 91 0.17 13.17 -6.58
C VAL A 91 -0.44 14.52 -6.96
N CYS A 92 -0.49 14.81 -8.25
CA CYS A 92 -1.10 16.03 -8.81
C CYS A 92 -1.50 15.82 -10.28
N GLU A 93 -2.44 16.63 -10.79
CA GLU A 93 -3.18 16.31 -12.04
C GLU A 93 -2.87 17.24 -13.23
N SER A 94 -1.96 18.22 -13.06
CA SER A 94 -1.66 19.21 -14.10
C SER A 94 -0.28 18.99 -14.71
N ASP A 95 -0.10 19.45 -15.95
CA ASP A 95 1.18 19.32 -16.66
C ASP A 95 2.36 19.81 -15.81
N LEU A 96 3.37 18.94 -15.70
CA LEU A 96 4.63 19.16 -15.01
C LEU A 96 4.50 19.58 -13.55
N CYS A 97 3.37 19.28 -12.89
CA CYS A 97 3.12 19.68 -11.50
C CYS A 97 4.12 19.09 -10.50
N ASN A 98 4.74 17.95 -10.85
CA ASN A 98 5.75 17.27 -10.06
C ASN A 98 7.19 17.81 -10.27
N ARG A 99 7.36 18.91 -11.03
CA ARG A 99 8.66 19.51 -11.26
C ARG A 99 9.34 19.91 -9.93
N PRO A 100 10.65 19.67 -9.77
CA PRO A 100 11.37 20.05 -8.55
C PRO A 100 11.20 21.55 -8.27
N LYS A 101 10.76 21.88 -7.05
CA LYS A 101 10.72 23.27 -6.60
C LYS A 101 12.04 23.59 -5.89
N PRO A 102 12.86 24.53 -6.40
CA PRO A 102 14.07 24.92 -5.70
C PRO A 102 13.71 25.59 -4.36
N GLY A 103 14.43 25.24 -3.29
CA GLY A 103 14.44 26.00 -2.03
C GLY A 103 13.33 25.68 -1.02
N ARG A 104 12.52 24.63 -1.20
CA ARG A 104 11.53 24.25 -0.18
C ARG A 104 12.14 23.27 0.83
N VAL A 105 12.88 23.80 1.80
CA VAL A 105 13.16 23.07 3.04
C VAL A 105 11.81 22.89 3.74
N VAL A 106 11.32 21.65 3.84
CA VAL A 106 10.11 21.35 4.61
C VAL A 106 10.46 21.55 6.08
N THR A 107 10.24 22.76 6.58
CA THR A 107 10.39 23.07 7.99
C THR A 107 9.17 22.48 8.69
N PHE A 108 9.33 21.30 9.30
CA PHE A 108 8.28 20.73 10.12
C PHE A 108 8.05 21.67 11.31
N PRO A 109 6.84 22.22 11.49
CA PRO A 109 6.55 23.03 12.67
C PRO A 109 6.82 22.18 13.90
N ARG A 110 7.61 22.67 14.85
CA ARG A 110 7.81 22.04 16.17
C ARG A 110 6.52 22.16 16.99
N SER A 111 5.49 21.45 16.58
CA SER A 111 4.29 21.22 17.37
C SER A 111 4.32 19.79 17.89
N ARG A 112 3.83 19.60 19.12
CA ARG A 112 3.67 18.27 19.70
C ARG A 112 2.40 17.64 19.15
N TYR A 113 2.50 17.04 17.96
CA TYR A 113 1.41 16.24 17.38
C TYR A 113 1.31 14.87 18.08
N LEU A 114 0.45 14.01 17.54
CA LEU A 114 0.20 12.65 18.02
C LEU A 114 1.52 11.89 18.28
N GLU A 115 1.57 11.14 19.37
CA GLU A 115 2.71 10.28 19.73
C GLU A 115 2.29 8.81 19.56
N CYS A 116 3.07 8.05 18.80
CA CYS A 116 2.79 6.67 18.42
C CYS A 116 3.92 5.73 18.85
N VAL A 117 3.63 4.44 18.89
CA VAL A 117 4.66 3.39 18.95
C VAL A 117 5.28 3.20 17.58
N SER A 118 6.58 2.91 17.53
CA SER A 118 7.30 2.70 16.29
C SER A 118 8.38 1.63 16.41
N CYS A 119 8.45 0.79 15.38
CA CYS A 119 9.38 -0.32 15.21
C CYS A 119 9.46 -0.70 13.72
N ALA A 120 10.42 -1.55 13.36
CA ALA A 120 10.62 -2.13 12.04
C ALA A 120 11.08 -3.60 12.12
N SER A 121 10.90 -4.35 11.03
CA SER A 121 11.43 -5.71 10.88
C SER A 121 12.91 -5.73 10.48
N SER A 122 13.39 -4.70 9.78
CA SER A 122 14.78 -4.60 9.32
C SER A 122 15.81 -4.67 10.46
N ASP A 123 15.46 -4.18 11.65
CA ASP A 123 16.28 -4.28 12.87
C ASP A 123 15.72 -5.26 13.91
N LEU A 124 14.69 -6.03 13.55
CA LEU A 124 13.94 -6.96 14.41
C LEU A 124 13.31 -6.30 15.65
N SER A 125 13.09 -4.98 15.63
CA SER A 125 12.55 -4.28 16.78
C SER A 125 11.08 -4.61 17.02
N CYS A 126 10.28 -4.81 15.97
CA CYS A 126 8.88 -5.21 16.12
C CYS A 126 8.77 -6.63 16.70
N GLU A 127 9.50 -7.59 16.14
CA GLU A 127 9.47 -9.01 16.52
C GLU A 127 9.96 -9.23 17.96
N ARG A 128 10.89 -8.38 18.43
CA ARG A 128 11.43 -8.43 19.80
C ARG A 128 10.65 -7.59 20.79
N GLY A 129 9.63 -6.85 20.35
CA GLY A 129 8.88 -5.91 21.19
C GLY A 129 9.74 -4.76 21.71
N LEU A 130 10.78 -4.36 20.97
CA LEU A 130 11.67 -3.24 21.28
C LEU A 130 11.08 -1.91 20.76
N ASP A 131 9.81 -1.71 21.06
CA ASP A 131 9.00 -0.57 20.64
C ASP A 131 9.60 0.76 21.12
N ARG A 132 9.70 1.75 20.22
CA ARG A 132 10.16 3.11 20.53
C ARG A 132 9.05 4.13 20.33
N SER A 133 9.13 5.26 21.01
CA SER A 133 8.21 6.37 20.78
C SER A 133 8.60 7.16 19.53
N LEU A 134 7.60 7.51 18.71
CA LEU A 134 7.73 8.42 17.57
C LEU A 134 6.65 9.49 17.64
N GLN A 135 7.07 10.75 17.58
CA GLN A 135 6.15 11.88 17.46
C GLN A 135 5.88 12.18 15.99
N CYS A 136 4.61 12.22 15.62
CA CYS A 136 4.18 12.51 14.26
C CYS A 136 4.52 13.96 13.89
N ARG A 137 4.64 14.23 12.58
CA ARG A 137 5.12 15.52 12.04
C ARG A 137 4.01 16.39 11.46
N SER A 138 2.83 15.82 11.26
CA SER A 138 1.67 16.51 10.69
C SER A 138 0.40 16.21 11.50
N PRO A 139 -0.53 17.19 11.63
CA PRO A 139 -1.78 16.99 12.37
C PRO A 139 -2.73 15.98 11.71
N GLY A 140 -2.53 15.67 10.43
CA GLY A 140 -3.32 14.67 9.70
C GLY A 140 -2.72 13.26 9.73
N GLU A 141 -1.66 13.04 10.51
CA GLU A 141 -1.06 11.71 10.70
C GLU A 141 -1.71 10.99 11.88
N GLU A 142 -1.92 9.70 11.68
CA GLU A 142 -2.45 8.74 12.64
C GLU A 142 -1.35 7.73 13.02
N CYS A 143 -1.56 6.98 14.10
CA CYS A 143 -0.69 5.86 14.43
C CYS A 143 -1.01 4.68 13.51
N LEU A 144 0.02 4.14 12.89
CA LEU A 144 -0.05 3.04 11.94
C LEU A 144 0.57 1.76 12.50
N ASP A 145 0.01 0.62 12.11
CA ASP A 145 0.56 -0.71 12.30
C ASP A 145 0.36 -1.51 11.00
N MET A 146 1.45 -1.75 10.29
CA MET A 146 1.43 -2.36 8.97
C MET A 146 2.18 -3.69 8.98
N VAL A 147 1.53 -4.76 8.52
CA VAL A 147 2.13 -6.08 8.35
C VAL A 147 2.01 -6.49 6.90
N THR A 148 3.12 -6.78 6.27
CA THR A 148 3.21 -7.36 4.93
C THR A 148 3.88 -8.72 5.03
N HIS A 149 3.21 -9.78 4.59
CA HIS A 149 3.80 -11.11 4.55
C HIS A 149 3.81 -11.65 3.13
N HIS A 150 4.95 -12.20 2.71
CA HIS A 150 5.11 -12.91 1.45
C HIS A 150 5.36 -14.40 1.74
N SER A 151 4.65 -15.27 1.01
CA SER A 151 4.74 -16.74 1.12
C SER A 151 5.98 -17.33 0.43
N LEU A 152 6.51 -16.64 -0.58
CA LEU A 152 7.81 -16.92 -1.20
C LEU A 152 8.85 -16.03 -0.49
N GLU A 153 10.13 -16.42 -0.50
CA GLU A 153 11.24 -15.51 -0.11
C GLU A 153 11.00 -14.16 -0.81
N GLY A 154 10.49 -13.20 -0.05
CA GLY A 154 9.98 -11.95 -0.58
C GLY A 154 11.11 -11.11 -1.17
N ASN A 155 10.75 -10.02 -1.85
CA ASN A 155 11.75 -9.04 -2.22
C ASN A 155 12.42 -8.53 -0.92
N PRO A 156 13.74 -8.70 -0.73
CA PRO A 156 14.41 -8.48 0.57
C PRO A 156 14.43 -7.02 1.06
N GLY A 157 13.78 -6.10 0.35
CA GLY A 157 13.79 -4.66 0.64
C GLY A 157 12.59 -4.12 1.42
N ASP A 158 11.44 -4.81 1.42
CA ASP A 158 10.21 -4.28 2.05
C ASP A 158 10.07 -4.75 3.51
N GLU A 159 9.71 -3.82 4.39
CA GLU A 159 9.49 -4.12 5.81
C GLU A 159 8.31 -5.08 5.99
N ARG A 160 8.56 -6.23 6.64
CA ARG A 160 7.51 -7.21 6.96
C ARG A 160 6.53 -6.67 8.01
N HIS A 161 7.04 -5.96 9.01
CA HIS A 161 6.26 -5.33 10.06
C HIS A 161 6.85 -3.95 10.34
N SER A 162 6.00 -2.94 10.38
CA SER A 162 6.41 -1.60 10.80
C SER A 162 5.28 -0.87 11.51
N ARG A 163 5.66 -0.12 12.54
CA ARG A 163 4.76 0.76 13.31
C ARG A 163 5.28 2.18 13.26
N GLY A 164 4.37 3.15 13.28
CA GLY A 164 4.77 4.54 13.37
C GLY A 164 3.64 5.52 13.10
N CYS A 165 3.96 6.60 12.40
CA CYS A 165 3.05 7.69 12.06
C CYS A 165 2.77 7.71 10.56
N GLY A 166 1.60 8.16 10.15
CA GLY A 166 1.38 8.45 8.73
C GLY A 166 -0.07 8.67 8.36
N ASN A 167 -0.29 8.83 7.06
CA ASN A 167 -1.61 8.92 6.47
C ASN A 167 -1.63 7.99 5.25
N LEU A 168 -2.42 6.93 5.33
CA LEU A 168 -2.53 5.92 4.28
C LEU A 168 -3.99 5.78 3.86
N PRO A 169 -4.25 5.49 2.57
CA PRO A 169 -5.59 5.16 2.12
C PRO A 169 -6.09 3.91 2.87
N GLY A 170 -7.34 3.96 3.34
CA GLY A 170 -7.94 2.91 4.17
C GLY A 170 -8.02 3.23 5.67
N CYS A 171 -7.52 4.38 6.11
CA CYS A 171 -7.75 4.91 7.46
C CYS A 171 -8.96 5.87 7.51
N PRO A 172 -9.74 5.94 8.62
CA PRO A 172 -9.60 5.15 9.85
C PRO A 172 -10.21 3.74 9.72
N GLY A 173 -9.45 2.71 10.14
CA GLY A 173 -9.92 1.33 10.17
C GLY A 173 -8.81 0.31 9.88
N PRO A 174 -8.97 -0.97 10.27
CA PRO A 174 -8.11 -2.04 9.79
C PRO A 174 -8.49 -2.43 8.35
N THR A 175 -7.57 -2.28 7.41
CA THR A 175 -7.73 -2.75 6.02
C THR A 175 -6.79 -3.93 5.80
N GLY A 176 -7.31 -5.02 5.23
CA GLY A 176 -6.52 -6.18 4.84
C GLY A 176 -6.70 -6.49 3.36
N PHE A 177 -5.63 -6.86 2.68
CA PHE A 177 -5.68 -7.45 1.33
C PHE A 177 -4.79 -8.67 1.30
N HIS A 178 -5.22 -9.71 0.60
CA HIS A 178 -4.34 -10.83 0.34
C HIS A 178 -4.59 -11.43 -1.05
N ASN A 179 -3.57 -12.12 -1.54
CA ASN A 179 -3.64 -12.99 -2.70
C ASN A 179 -2.92 -14.30 -2.38
N ASN A 180 -2.69 -15.14 -3.39
CA ASN A 180 -2.03 -16.43 -3.22
C ASN A 180 -0.62 -16.35 -2.60
N HIS A 181 0.06 -15.20 -2.74
CA HIS A 181 1.47 -15.06 -2.37
C HIS A 181 1.77 -13.97 -1.35
N THR A 182 0.87 -13.02 -1.15
CA THR A 182 1.10 -11.83 -0.36
C THR A 182 -0.10 -11.53 0.50
N PHE A 183 0.16 -11.08 1.71
CA PHE A 183 -0.80 -10.59 2.67
C PHE A 183 -0.37 -9.20 3.12
N HIS A 184 -1.30 -8.26 3.16
CA HIS A 184 -1.11 -6.90 3.67
C HIS A 184 -2.19 -6.62 4.71
N PHE A 185 -1.77 -6.08 5.84
CA PHE A 185 -2.62 -5.57 6.90
C PHE A 185 -2.18 -4.16 7.24
N LEU A 186 -3.15 -3.26 7.38
CA LEU A 186 -2.94 -1.91 7.83
C LEU A 186 -3.97 -1.63 8.93
N ARG A 187 -3.51 -1.20 10.10
CA ARG A 187 -4.37 -0.65 11.15
C ARG A 187 -3.96 0.79 11.42
N CYS A 188 -4.96 1.66 11.53
CA CYS A 188 -4.77 3.06 11.86
C CYS A 188 -5.62 3.45 13.07
N CYS A 189 -5.11 4.36 13.90
CA CYS A 189 -5.84 4.91 15.04
C CYS A 189 -5.31 6.29 15.43
N ASN A 190 -6.15 7.13 16.02
CA ASN A 190 -5.89 8.56 16.19
C ASN A 190 -5.67 9.01 17.65
N THR A 191 -5.42 8.08 18.56
CA THR A 191 -5.15 8.37 19.98
C THR A 191 -3.71 8.00 20.36
N THR A 192 -3.16 8.67 21.37
CA THR A 192 -1.74 8.51 21.75
C THR A 192 -1.40 7.05 22.03
N LYS A 193 -0.39 6.51 21.33
CA LYS A 193 0.14 5.15 21.46
C LYS A 193 -0.92 4.05 21.30
N CYS A 194 -1.98 4.30 20.54
CA CYS A 194 -3.05 3.33 20.30
C CYS A 194 -2.62 2.10 19.46
N ASN A 195 -1.51 2.21 18.74
CA ASN A 195 -0.91 1.10 18.00
C ASN A 195 -0.01 0.18 18.86
N THR A 196 -0.03 0.37 20.19
CA THR A 196 0.63 -0.54 21.15
C THR A 196 -0.08 -1.89 21.20
N GLY A 197 0.69 -2.95 21.45
CA GLY A 197 0.19 -4.30 21.68
C GLY A 197 1.15 -5.35 21.13
N PRO A 198 1.00 -6.62 21.51
CA PRO A 198 1.73 -7.70 20.86
C PRO A 198 1.44 -7.70 19.35
N GLU A 199 2.29 -8.37 18.56
CA GLU A 199 1.92 -8.79 17.19
C GLU A 199 0.48 -9.38 17.19
N LEU A 200 -0.23 -9.33 16.06
CA LEU A 200 -1.62 -9.79 15.85
C LEU A 200 -1.86 -11.29 16.22
N GLY A 201 -1.51 -11.74 17.41
CA GLY A 201 -1.63 -13.12 17.87
C GLY A 201 -2.50 -13.28 19.11
N ASN A 202 -3.02 -12.21 19.73
CA ASN A 202 -3.72 -12.32 21.02
C ASN A 202 -4.93 -11.38 21.24
N GLN A 203 -5.44 -10.71 20.21
CA GLN A 203 -6.68 -9.92 20.28
C GLN A 203 -7.73 -10.46 19.30
N SER A 204 -9.01 -10.28 19.59
CA SER A 204 -10.08 -10.57 18.63
C SER A 204 -10.25 -9.39 17.70
N TYR A 205 -9.95 -9.54 16.41
CA TYR A 205 -10.12 -8.51 15.39
C TYR A 205 -10.96 -9.03 14.23
N ILE A 206 -11.76 -8.13 13.65
CA ILE A 206 -12.49 -8.38 12.40
C ILE A 206 -11.69 -7.68 11.30
N VAL A 207 -11.24 -8.44 10.31
CA VAL A 207 -10.55 -7.92 9.13
C VAL A 207 -11.49 -8.06 7.94
N ARG A 208 -11.63 -6.99 7.16
CA ARG A 208 -12.45 -6.97 5.93
C ARG A 208 -11.60 -6.52 4.76
N GLY A 209 -11.84 -7.12 3.60
CA GLY A 209 -11.10 -6.82 2.40
C GLY A 209 -11.51 -7.69 1.21
N CYS A 210 -10.74 -7.60 0.14
CA CYS A 210 -10.87 -8.46 -1.03
C CYS A 210 -9.94 -9.66 -0.88
N ALA A 211 -10.44 -10.83 -1.31
CA ALA A 211 -9.82 -12.12 -1.08
C ALA A 211 -9.89 -13.01 -2.33
N THR A 212 -8.85 -13.82 -2.60
CA THR A 212 -8.97 -14.93 -3.56
C THR A 212 -9.77 -16.09 -2.95
N PRO A 213 -10.49 -16.90 -3.74
CA PRO A 213 -11.32 -18.00 -3.22
C PRO A 213 -10.57 -19.01 -2.32
N SER A 214 -9.28 -19.26 -2.59
CA SER A 214 -8.45 -20.18 -1.81
C SER A 214 -8.32 -19.79 -0.34
N TRP A 215 -8.37 -18.49 -0.03
CA TRP A 215 -8.20 -17.98 1.32
C TRP A 215 -9.50 -17.95 2.13
N CYS A 216 -10.65 -18.02 1.46
CA CYS A 216 -11.95 -18.25 2.10
C CYS A 216 -12.05 -19.64 2.75
N GLN A 217 -11.08 -20.52 2.52
CA GLN A 217 -10.97 -21.85 3.13
C GLN A 217 -10.29 -21.82 4.52
N GLY A 218 -9.84 -20.64 4.97
CA GLY A 218 -9.41 -20.40 6.34
C GLY A 218 -7.98 -20.81 6.70
N LEU A 219 -7.46 -21.91 6.16
CA LEU A 219 -6.11 -22.41 6.52
C LEU A 219 -5.02 -21.37 6.26
N HIS A 220 -5.07 -20.69 5.12
CA HIS A 220 -4.11 -19.63 4.77
C HIS A 220 -4.21 -18.38 5.67
N VAL A 221 -5.41 -18.07 6.19
CA VAL A 221 -5.64 -17.00 7.17
C VAL A 221 -5.04 -17.39 8.52
N ALA A 222 -5.22 -18.64 8.96
CA ALA A 222 -4.65 -19.15 10.21
C ALA A 222 -3.13 -19.00 10.25
N GLU A 223 -2.45 -19.47 9.20
CA GLU A 223 -0.99 -19.51 9.13
C GLU A 223 -0.38 -18.10 8.99
N ALA A 224 -0.96 -17.25 8.14
CA ALA A 224 -0.44 -15.91 7.90
C ALA A 224 -0.49 -15.01 9.14
N PHE A 225 -1.52 -15.18 9.97
CA PHE A 225 -1.75 -14.37 11.16
C PHE A 225 -1.38 -15.11 12.46
N ARG A 226 -0.86 -16.35 12.39
CA ARG A 226 -0.65 -17.22 13.56
C ARG A 226 -1.89 -17.29 14.47
N LEU A 227 -3.09 -17.32 13.87
CA LEU A 227 -4.34 -17.33 14.63
C LEU A 227 -4.70 -18.75 15.02
N THR A 228 -5.02 -18.92 16.29
CA THR A 228 -5.53 -20.18 16.83
C THR A 228 -7.06 -20.26 16.78
N HIS A 229 -7.73 -19.10 16.73
CA HIS A 229 -9.19 -18.97 16.69
C HIS A 229 -9.61 -17.87 15.72
N PHE A 230 -10.06 -18.25 14.52
CA PHE A 230 -10.48 -17.32 13.47
C PHE A 230 -11.73 -17.86 12.76
N ASP A 231 -12.53 -16.97 12.20
CA ASP A 231 -13.67 -17.28 11.34
C ASP A 231 -13.54 -16.46 10.06
N VAL A 232 -13.84 -17.08 8.92
CA VAL A 232 -13.70 -16.44 7.60
C VAL A 232 -15.03 -16.52 6.88
N SER A 233 -15.56 -15.35 6.56
CA SER A 233 -16.74 -15.21 5.71
C SER A 233 -16.36 -14.44 4.46
N CYS A 234 -16.71 -15.00 3.30
CA CYS A 234 -16.48 -14.40 2.00
C CYS A 234 -17.80 -14.25 1.26
N CYS A 235 -17.90 -13.19 0.47
CA CYS A 235 -19.06 -12.90 -0.35
C CYS A 235 -18.60 -12.38 -1.72
N ILE A 236 -19.46 -12.52 -2.72
CA ILE A 236 -19.20 -12.04 -4.08
C ILE A 236 -20.11 -10.84 -4.34
N GLY A 237 -19.53 -9.74 -4.80
CA GLY A 237 -20.24 -8.50 -5.10
C GLY A 237 -19.65 -7.29 -4.37
N ASN A 238 -19.86 -6.10 -4.93
CA ASN A 238 -19.33 -4.87 -4.36
C ASN A 238 -19.97 -4.58 -2.99
N ARG A 239 -19.14 -4.30 -1.99
CA ARG A 239 -19.55 -3.97 -0.60
C ARG A 239 -20.43 -5.03 0.07
N CYS A 240 -20.36 -6.29 -0.37
CA CYS A 240 -21.09 -7.39 0.28
C CYS A 240 -20.61 -7.67 1.71
N ASN A 241 -19.42 -7.17 2.07
CA ASN A 241 -18.80 -7.27 3.39
C ASN A 241 -19.14 -6.07 4.30
N ASP A 242 -20.29 -5.40 4.11
CA ASP A 242 -20.74 -4.30 4.96
C ASP A 242 -20.97 -4.78 6.42
N PRO A 243 -20.44 -4.09 7.44
CA PRO A 243 -20.62 -4.47 8.85
C PRO A 243 -22.09 -4.50 9.33
N MET A 244 -23.01 -3.82 8.64
CA MET A 244 -24.44 -3.89 8.98
C MET A 244 -25.10 -5.22 8.58
N LEU A 245 -24.42 -6.07 7.80
CA LEU A 245 -24.92 -7.36 7.32
C LEU A 245 -24.39 -8.56 8.13
N ASP A 246 -23.66 -8.34 9.22
CA ASP A 246 -23.13 -9.42 10.06
C ASP A 246 -24.27 -10.20 10.75
N ILE A 247 -24.76 -11.22 10.07
CA ILE A 247 -25.54 -12.29 10.67
C ILE A 247 -24.54 -13.11 11.48
N GLN A 248 -24.65 -13.07 12.82
CA GLN A 248 -23.84 -13.94 13.69
C GLN A 248 -23.95 -15.39 13.19
N PRO A 249 -22.84 -16.03 12.76
CA PRO A 249 -22.87 -17.44 12.47
C PRO A 249 -23.13 -18.16 13.80
N ARG A 250 -24.30 -18.80 13.89
CA ARG A 250 -24.62 -19.73 14.99
C ARG A 250 -23.46 -20.71 15.11
N ARG A 251 -22.87 -20.82 16.30
CA ARG A 251 -21.94 -21.88 16.71
C ARG A 251 -22.60 -23.24 16.48
N GLY A 252 -22.48 -23.76 15.25
CA GLY A 252 -22.87 -25.10 14.87
C GLY A 252 -21.75 -26.05 15.23
N GLY A 253 -21.84 -26.69 16.39
CA GLY A 253 -20.98 -27.82 16.71
C GLY A 253 -21.34 -29.00 15.80
N ALA A 254 -20.34 -29.58 15.14
CA ALA A 254 -20.41 -30.89 14.48
C ALA A 254 -18.97 -31.45 14.28
N PRO A 255 -18.77 -32.73 13.95
CA PRO A 255 -18.33 -33.77 14.88
C PRO A 255 -16.87 -34.21 14.65
N ARG A 256 -16.29 -34.91 15.64
CA ARG A 256 -14.95 -35.53 15.55
C ARG A 256 -14.82 -36.45 14.32
N PRO A 257 -13.75 -36.32 13.51
CA PRO A 257 -13.31 -37.37 12.61
C PRO A 257 -12.28 -38.28 13.31
N GLY A 258 -12.49 -39.60 13.19
CA GLY A 258 -11.47 -40.61 13.48
C GLY A 258 -10.39 -40.64 12.39
N PRO A 259 -9.25 -41.31 12.63
CA PRO A 259 -8.09 -41.23 11.77
C PRO A 259 -8.18 -42.26 10.65
N ASP A 260 -7.69 -41.91 9.45
CA ASP A 260 -7.13 -42.91 8.56
C ASP A 260 -6.02 -42.35 7.65
N HIS A 261 -5.13 -43.26 7.32
CA HIS A 261 -3.76 -43.13 6.85
C HIS A 261 -3.62 -43.07 5.31
N LEU A 262 -2.42 -42.61 4.86
CA LEU A 262 -1.68 -43.02 3.63
C LEU A 262 -2.29 -42.57 2.27
N SER A 263 -1.56 -42.28 1.18
CA SER A 263 -0.14 -42.33 0.80
C SER A 263 0.07 -41.50 -0.50
N PHE A 264 1.34 -41.27 -0.82
CA PHE A 264 1.94 -40.63 -2.00
C PHE A 264 1.44 -41.07 -3.39
N THR A 265 1.45 -40.15 -4.36
CA THR A 265 1.96 -40.43 -5.72
C THR A 265 2.58 -39.20 -6.39
N ILE A 266 3.68 -39.47 -7.09
CA ILE A 266 4.59 -38.62 -7.87
C ILE A 266 4.01 -38.28 -9.25
N GLY A 267 4.29 -37.08 -9.78
CA GLY A 267 4.04 -36.71 -11.17
C GLY A 267 4.98 -35.61 -11.65
N THR A 268 5.98 -35.97 -12.45
CA THR A 268 6.95 -35.10 -13.15
C THR A 268 6.38 -34.52 -14.46
N LEU A 269 6.81 -33.31 -14.83
CA LEU A 269 7.43 -32.88 -16.12
C LEU A 269 7.03 -31.47 -16.63
N LEU A 270 8.10 -30.70 -16.94
CA LEU A 270 8.36 -29.78 -18.06
C LEU A 270 7.62 -28.43 -18.26
N VAL A 271 8.45 -27.37 -18.13
CA VAL A 271 8.75 -26.27 -19.10
C VAL A 271 7.60 -25.43 -19.66
N THR A 272 7.66 -24.12 -19.43
CA THR A 272 7.88 -23.09 -20.47
C THR A 272 8.11 -21.70 -19.85
N ALA A 273 9.12 -21.00 -20.34
CA ALA A 273 9.35 -19.58 -20.06
C ALA A 273 8.45 -18.72 -20.95
N ARG A 274 7.77 -17.71 -20.38
CA ARG A 274 7.26 -16.48 -21.04
C ARG A 274 7.16 -15.39 -19.96
N LEU A 275 8.04 -14.39 -20.02
CA LEU A 275 7.84 -13.04 -20.59
C LEU A 275 6.94 -12.14 -19.73
N TRP A 276 7.53 -11.00 -19.35
CA TRP A 276 6.90 -9.85 -18.69
C TRP A 276 5.61 -9.38 -19.40
N GLY A 277 4.72 -8.80 -18.59
CA GLY A 277 3.67 -7.89 -19.05
C GLY A 277 2.26 -8.44 -18.84
N GLY A 278 1.50 -7.81 -17.93
CA GLY A 278 0.11 -8.18 -17.71
C GLY A 278 -0.56 -7.31 -16.65
N THR A 279 -1.02 -6.14 -17.09
CA THR A 279 -2.02 -5.27 -16.46
C THR A 279 -3.22 -6.10 -16.01
N LEU A 280 -3.68 -5.94 -14.76
CA LEU A 280 -4.99 -6.44 -14.34
C LEU A 280 -5.89 -5.26 -14.01
N LEU A 281 -6.57 -4.80 -15.07
CA LEU A 281 -7.89 -4.17 -14.98
C LEU A 281 -8.84 -5.17 -14.32
N CYS A 282 -9.45 -4.76 -13.21
CA CYS A 282 -10.56 -5.51 -12.61
C CYS A 282 -11.84 -5.18 -13.37
N THR A 283 -12.51 -6.21 -13.90
CA THR A 283 -13.95 -6.21 -14.18
C THR A 283 -14.64 -7.04 -13.14
#